data_AF-A0A7J6R5X4-F1
#
_entry.id   AF-A0A7J6R5X4-F1
#
_cell.length_a   1.000
_cell.length_b   1.000
_cell.length_c   1.000
_cell.angle_alpha   90.00
_cell.angle_beta   90.00
_cell.angle_gamma   90.00
#
_symmetry.space_group_name_H-M   'P 1'
#
loop_
_entity.id
_entity.type
_entity.pdbx_description
1 polymer ?
#
loop_
_entity_poly.entity_id
_entity_poly.type
_entity_poly.pdbx_seq_one_letter_code
_entity_poly.pdbx_strand_id
1 'polypeptide(L)'
;NMDYNPAFVLYMTSRLPNPHFSPELSAKCTVIDFTVTLKGLEQQLLGRVLGMEQKSLEDSLAALMEEVTNNTKSLQLLDKQLLDRLSNSSGNLLDDIELIEVLANTKAKAKEVEQKLMDAEEKKIEINQKREQYRPVATRGSVMYFCMTDMTLVSNPITLQPTGWMYNCSLIQFLEQFDISVKNSEKCQPTSKRVDKIIDFLTYQIYRYMNRGL
;
A
#
# COMPACT_ATOMS: atom_id res chain seq x y z
N ASN A 1 28.69 5.05 -36.91
CA ASN A 1 28.11 5.84 -35.80
C ASN A 1 26.61 5.84 -35.94
N MET A 2 25.91 5.27 -34.96
CA MET A 2 24.46 5.43 -34.84
C MET A 2 24.22 6.65 -33.97
N ASP A 3 23.46 7.61 -34.47
CA ASP A 3 22.95 8.71 -33.66
C ASP A 3 21.88 8.16 -32.70
N TYR A 4 21.94 8.55 -31.42
CA TYR A 4 20.94 8.18 -30.42
C TYR A 4 20.36 9.43 -29.76
N ASN A 5 19.09 9.33 -29.35
CA ASN A 5 18.40 10.41 -28.64
C ASN A 5 18.82 10.41 -27.15
N PRO A 6 19.31 11.53 -26.58
CA PRO A 6 19.64 11.63 -25.16
C PRO A 6 18.46 11.34 -24.20
N ALA A 7 17.21 11.44 -24.68
CA ALA A 7 16.01 11.13 -23.91
C ALA A 7 15.57 9.65 -24.01
N PHE A 8 16.29 8.80 -24.74
CA PHE A 8 15.93 7.38 -24.87
C PHE A 8 16.11 6.64 -23.53
N VAL A 9 15.08 5.91 -23.11
CA VAL A 9 15.09 5.05 -21.92
C VAL A 9 14.58 3.67 -22.30
N LEU A 10 15.32 2.62 -21.93
CA LEU A 10 14.96 1.23 -22.17
C LEU A 10 14.53 0.57 -20.85
N TYR A 11 13.36 -0.07 -20.88
CA TYR A 11 12.89 -0.96 -19.82
C TYR A 11 12.83 -2.39 -20.33
N MET A 12 13.31 -3.34 -19.52
CA MET A 12 13.25 -4.77 -19.80
C MET A 12 12.49 -5.46 -18.67
N THR A 13 11.67 -6.45 -19.00
CA THR A 13 10.91 -7.23 -18.02
C THR A 13 11.16 -8.71 -18.24
N SER A 14 11.13 -9.49 -17.16
CA SER A 14 11.24 -10.95 -17.19
C SER A 14 10.22 -11.56 -16.24
N ARG A 15 9.68 -12.73 -16.62
CA ARG A 15 8.81 -13.54 -15.74
C ARG A 15 9.56 -14.65 -15.03
N LEU A 16 10.87 -14.77 -15.27
CA LEU A 16 11.70 -15.74 -14.56
C LEU A 16 11.82 -15.28 -13.09
N PRO A 17 11.47 -16.11 -12.10
CA PRO A 17 11.47 -15.72 -10.70
C PRO A 17 12.88 -15.52 -10.12
N ASN A 18 13.88 -16.24 -10.65
CA ASN A 18 15.27 -16.07 -10.25
C ASN A 18 16.20 -16.12 -11.48
N PRO A 19 16.22 -15.06 -12.31
CA PRO A 19 17.08 -14.99 -13.47
C PRO A 19 18.54 -14.80 -13.03
N HIS A 20 19.43 -15.62 -13.58
CA HIS A 20 20.85 -15.46 -13.33
C HIS A 20 21.42 -14.33 -14.20
N PHE A 21 21.74 -13.19 -13.59
CA PHE A 21 22.40 -12.08 -14.25
C PHE A 21 23.92 -12.16 -14.06
N SER A 22 24.69 -11.91 -15.12
CA SER A 22 26.15 -11.84 -14.99
C SER A 22 26.54 -10.63 -14.13
N PRO A 23 27.73 -10.66 -13.48
CA PRO A 23 28.23 -9.50 -12.75
C PRO A 23 28.34 -8.24 -13.64
N GLU A 24 28.69 -8.42 -14.91
CA GLU A 24 28.76 -7.34 -15.89
C GLU A 24 27.40 -6.67 -16.13
N LEU A 25 26.34 -7.46 -16.31
CA LEU A 25 24.99 -6.93 -16.51
C LEU A 25 24.46 -6.26 -15.23
N SER A 26 24.73 -6.87 -14.08
CA SER A 26 24.33 -6.35 -12.77
C SER A 26 25.01 -5.02 -12.43
N ALA A 27 26.20 -4.77 -12.98
CA ALA A 27 26.91 -3.49 -12.84
C ALA A 27 26.37 -2.39 -13.79
N LYS A 28 25.75 -2.77 -14.91
CA LYS A 28 25.27 -1.85 -15.96
C LYS A 28 23.78 -1.56 -15.89
N CYS A 29 23.01 -2.41 -15.22
CA CYS A 29 21.56 -2.30 -15.13
C CYS A 29 21.10 -2.32 -13.67
N THR A 30 20.08 -1.51 -13.36
CA THR A 30 19.38 -1.62 -12.08
C THR A 30 18.31 -2.71 -12.18
N VAL A 31 18.40 -3.72 -11.32
CA VAL A 31 17.38 -4.79 -11.23
C VAL A 31 16.31 -4.35 -10.23
N ILE A 32 15.05 -4.38 -10.66
CA ILE A 32 13.89 -4.10 -9.80
C ILE A 32 13.13 -5.42 -9.61
N ASP A 33 13.02 -5.86 -8.36
CA ASP A 33 12.30 -7.08 -8.00
C ASP A 33 10.83 -6.77 -7.71
N PHE A 34 9.93 -7.35 -8.50
CA PHE A 34 8.49 -7.26 -8.34
C PHE A 34 7.87 -8.51 -7.69
N THR A 35 8.70 -9.36 -7.08
CA THR A 35 8.24 -10.55 -6.38
C THR A 35 7.26 -10.16 -5.27
N VAL A 36 6.12 -10.85 -5.27
CA VAL A 36 5.11 -10.69 -4.23
C VAL A 36 5.72 -11.17 -2.91
N THR A 37 5.67 -10.33 -1.88
CA THR A 37 6.15 -10.69 -0.54
C THR A 37 4.96 -10.95 0.40
N LEU A 38 5.17 -11.78 1.42
CA LEU A 38 4.14 -12.08 2.44
C LEU A 38 3.52 -10.81 3.03
N LYS A 39 4.37 -9.87 3.47
CA LYS A 39 3.93 -8.60 4.07
C LYS A 39 3.27 -7.67 3.04
N GLY A 40 3.80 -7.62 1.81
CA GLY A 40 3.23 -6.81 0.73
C GLY A 40 1.82 -7.28 0.36
N LEU A 41 1.64 -8.60 0.19
CA LEU A 41 0.34 -9.19 -0.11
C LEU A 41 -0.64 -9.04 1.06
N GLU A 42 -0.18 -9.26 2.30
CA GLU A 42 -1.01 -9.02 3.48
C GLU A 42 -1.55 -7.58 3.50
N GLN A 43 -0.71 -6.58 3.24
CA GLN A 43 -1.18 -5.19 3.20
C GLN A 43 -2.20 -4.94 2.08
N GLN A 44 -2.03 -5.57 0.91
CA GLN A 44 -3.00 -5.49 -0.19
C GLN A 44 -4.35 -6.14 0.18
N LEU A 45 -4.30 -7.32 0.79
CA LEU A 45 -5.50 -8.05 1.23
C LEU A 45 -6.24 -7.31 2.34
N LEU A 46 -5.53 -6.62 3.23
CA LEU A 46 -6.12 -5.77 4.25
C LEU A 46 -6.94 -4.64 3.62
N GLY A 47 -6.36 -3.90 2.67
CA GLY A 47 -7.11 -2.87 1.94
C GLY A 47 -8.33 -3.44 1.20
N ARG A 48 -8.20 -4.64 0.64
CA ARG A 48 -9.29 -5.29 -0.09
C ARG A 48 -10.46 -5.72 0.78
N VAL A 49 -10.20 -6.38 1.92
CA VAL A 49 -11.28 -6.75 2.86
C VAL A 49 -11.95 -5.51 3.44
N LEU A 50 -11.17 -4.46 3.74
CA LEU A 50 -11.72 -3.20 4.25
C LEU A 50 -12.58 -2.48 3.21
N GLY A 51 -12.19 -2.48 1.93
CA GLY A 51 -13.01 -1.94 0.85
C GLY A 51 -14.37 -2.63 0.70
N MET A 52 -14.48 -3.89 1.14
CA MET A 52 -15.74 -4.67 1.12
C MET A 52 -16.55 -4.55 2.41
N GLU A 53 -15.89 -4.57 3.57
CA GLU A 53 -16.56 -4.61 4.89
C GLU A 53 -16.78 -3.22 5.51
N GLN A 54 -15.88 -2.28 5.23
CA GLN A 54 -15.78 -0.97 5.89
C GLN A 54 -15.45 0.13 4.88
N LYS A 55 -16.19 0.18 3.76
CA LYS A 55 -15.95 1.15 2.69
C LYS A 55 -15.92 2.60 3.18
N SER A 56 -16.83 2.98 4.08
CA SER A 56 -16.87 4.33 4.67
C SER A 56 -15.60 4.69 5.45
N LEU A 57 -14.93 3.70 6.06
CA LEU A 57 -13.66 3.88 6.76
C LEU A 57 -12.52 4.15 5.77
N GLU A 58 -12.48 3.45 4.64
CA GLU A 58 -11.49 3.68 3.57
C GLU A 58 -11.72 5.02 2.87
N ASP A 59 -12.99 5.38 2.60
CA ASP A 59 -13.34 6.69 2.04
C ASP A 59 -12.93 7.83 2.99
N SER A 60 -13.11 7.63 4.31
CA SER A 60 -12.66 8.60 5.33
C SER A 60 -11.13 8.73 5.39
N LEU A 61 -10.40 7.62 5.26
CA LEU A 61 -8.93 7.63 5.19
C LEU A 61 -8.43 8.37 3.95
N ALA A 62 -9.06 8.14 2.79
CA ALA A 62 -8.71 8.81 1.54
C ALA A 62 -8.91 10.32 1.64
N ALA A 63 -10.07 10.76 2.15
CA ALA A 63 -10.35 12.18 2.37
C ALA A 63 -9.35 12.83 3.35
N LEU A 64 -9.01 12.12 4.44
CA LEU A 64 -8.03 12.60 5.42
C LEU A 64 -6.63 12.74 4.82
N MET A 65 -6.21 11.79 3.97
CA MET A 65 -4.92 11.87 3.27
C MET A 65 -4.85 13.04 2.28
N GLU A 66 -5.95 13.32 1.58
CA GLU A 66 -6.05 14.49 0.70
C GLU A 66 -5.95 15.79 1.50
N GLU A 67 -6.66 15.88 2.64
CA GLU A 67 -6.59 17.03 3.55
C GLU A 67 -5.16 17.25 4.07
N VAL A 68 -4.49 16.20 4.56
CA VAL A 68 -3.09 16.26 5.01
C VAL A 68 -2.18 16.75 3.90
N THR A 69 -2.37 16.26 2.67
CA THR A 69 -1.57 16.67 1.51
C THR A 69 -1.75 18.17 1.21
N ASN A 70 -2.99 18.66 1.24
CA ASN A 70 -3.31 20.06 0.98
C ASN A 70 -2.80 20.98 2.09
N ASN A 71 -2.94 20.58 3.36
CA ASN A 71 -2.43 21.31 4.51
C ASN A 71 -0.90 21.37 4.51
N THR A 72 -0.22 20.26 4.19
CA THR A 72 1.24 20.22 4.09
C THR A 72 1.75 21.17 2.99
N LYS A 73 1.10 21.19 1.82
CA LYS A 73 1.42 22.14 0.74
C LYS A 73 1.20 23.59 1.18
N SER A 74 0.11 23.84 1.91
CA SER A 74 -0.23 25.18 2.40
C SER A 74 0.81 25.68 3.40
N LEU A 75 1.27 24.80 4.30
CA LEU A 75 2.33 25.11 5.25
C LEU A 75 3.65 25.47 4.54
N GLN A 76 4.06 24.66 3.56
CA GLN A 76 5.26 24.93 2.74
C GLN A 76 5.16 26.26 1.99
N LEU A 77 3.97 26.61 1.50
CA LEU A 77 3.74 27.88 0.81
C LEU A 77 3.84 29.07 1.78
N LEU A 78 3.24 28.96 2.96
CA LEU A 78 3.33 30.00 4.00
C LEU A 78 4.78 30.21 4.44
N ASP A 79 5.55 29.14 4.64
CA ASP A 79 6.98 29.23 4.98
C ASP A 79 7.78 29.92 3.87
N LYS A 80 7.53 29.57 2.61
CA LYS A 80 8.18 30.20 1.46
C LYS A 80 7.84 31.70 1.36
N GLN A 81 6.57 32.05 1.58
CA GLN A 81 6.13 33.45 1.58
C GLN A 81 6.78 34.24 2.71
N LEU A 82 6.87 33.67 3.90
CA LEU A 82 7.52 34.28 5.05
C LEU A 82 9.01 34.52 4.78
N LEU A 83 9.70 33.54 4.20
CA LEU A 83 11.12 33.63 3.86
C LEU A 83 11.39 34.68 2.77
N ASP A 84 10.56 34.70 1.71
CA ASP A 84 10.66 35.69 0.63
C ASP A 84 10.46 37.13 1.14
N ARG A 85 9.49 37.32 2.04
CA ARG A 85 9.23 38.63 2.67
C ARG A 85 10.39 39.10 3.54
N LEU A 86 11.02 38.20 4.29
CA LEU A 86 12.22 38.51 5.08
C LEU A 86 13.45 38.80 4.20
N SER A 87 13.59 38.12 3.06
CA SER A 87 14.73 38.33 2.16
C SER A 87 14.61 39.60 1.31
N ASN A 88 13.38 40.02 0.97
CA ASN A 88 13.12 41.18 0.12
C ASN A 88 12.91 42.48 0.92
N SER A 89 12.79 42.42 2.26
CA SER A 89 12.70 43.63 3.09
C SER A 89 14.04 44.39 3.05
N SER A 90 14.00 45.65 2.65
CA SER A 90 15.17 46.54 2.61
C SER A 90 14.98 47.66 3.63
N GLY A 91 15.98 47.85 4.50
CA GLY A 91 15.91 48.79 5.64
C GLY A 91 15.74 48.08 6.99
N ASN A 92 15.39 48.85 8.03
CA ASN A 92 15.19 48.33 9.38
C ASN A 92 13.81 47.65 9.48
N LEU A 93 13.80 46.31 9.65
CA LEU A 93 12.58 45.49 9.74
C LEU A 93 11.58 45.95 10.83
N LEU A 94 12.07 46.61 11.88
CA LEU A 94 11.23 47.07 12.98
C LEU A 94 10.39 48.31 12.62
N ASP A 95 10.74 49.02 11.55
CA ASP A 95 10.07 50.25 11.13
C ASP A 95 8.99 49.99 10.06
N ASP A 96 8.94 48.77 9.50
CA ASP A 96 7.97 48.35 8.49
C ASP A 96 6.74 47.69 9.16
N ILE A 97 5.79 48.54 9.55
CA ILE A 97 4.55 48.13 10.24
C ILE A 97 3.72 47.17 9.36
N GLU A 98 3.72 47.37 8.04
CA GLU A 98 2.99 46.52 7.09
C GLU A 98 3.60 45.11 7.05
N LEU A 99 4.93 45.02 7.03
CA LEU A 99 5.64 43.74 7.09
C LEU A 99 5.39 43.00 8.41
N ILE A 100 5.38 43.70 9.55
CA ILE A 100 5.09 43.10 10.86
C ILE A 100 3.69 42.49 10.89
N GLU A 101 2.68 43.19 10.38
CA GLU A 101 1.30 42.70 10.32
C GLU A 101 1.18 41.46 9.43
N VAL A 102 1.82 41.47 8.25
CA VAL A 102 1.83 40.32 7.34
C VAL A 102 2.54 39.12 7.96
N LEU A 103 3.65 39.31 8.66
CA LEU A 103 4.38 38.26 9.36
C LEU A 103 3.55 37.66 10.49
N ALA A 104 2.85 38.49 11.27
CA ALA A 104 1.95 38.04 12.32
C ALA A 104 0.79 37.20 11.77
N ASN A 105 0.16 37.66 10.68
CA ASN A 105 -0.91 36.95 10.00
C ASN A 105 -0.46 35.61 9.40
N THR A 106 0.73 35.59 8.77
CA THR A 106 1.32 34.38 8.19
C THR A 106 1.65 33.35 9.28
N LYS A 107 2.24 33.80 10.40
CA LYS A 107 2.51 32.95 11.55
C LYS A 107 1.24 32.38 12.18
N ALA A 108 0.18 33.19 12.30
CA ALA A 108 -1.10 32.73 12.83
C ALA A 108 -1.72 31.64 11.94
N LYS A 109 -1.73 31.84 10.62
CA LYS A 109 -2.21 30.83 9.65
C LYS A 109 -1.38 29.55 9.67
N ALA A 110 -0.05 29.67 9.76
CA ALA A 110 0.84 28.51 9.83
C ALA A 110 0.52 27.66 11.07
N LYS A 111 0.32 28.30 12.23
CA LYS A 111 -0.07 27.63 13.48
C LYS A 111 -1.43 26.93 13.38
N GLU A 112 -2.40 27.53 12.69
CA GLU A 112 -3.70 26.90 12.46
C GLU A 112 -3.58 25.64 11.58
N VAL A 113 -2.79 25.71 10.51
CA VAL A 113 -2.53 24.56 9.62
C VAL A 113 -1.78 23.45 10.36
N GLU A 114 -0.81 23.81 11.20
CA GLU A 114 -0.08 22.86 12.04
C GLU A 114 -1.02 22.13 13.02
N GLN A 115 -1.95 22.85 13.66
CA GLN A 115 -2.95 22.22 14.52
C GLN A 115 -3.85 21.24 13.73
N LYS A 116 -4.30 21.63 12.53
CA LYS A 116 -5.09 20.74 11.66
C LYS A 116 -4.33 19.46 11.27
N LEU A 117 -3.01 19.56 11.05
CA LEU A 117 -2.16 18.40 10.77
C LEU A 117 -2.03 17.48 11.99
N MET A 118 -1.95 18.04 13.20
CA MET A 118 -1.94 17.26 14.44
C MET A 118 -3.27 16.50 14.64
N ASP A 119 -4.40 17.20 14.50
CA ASP A 119 -5.74 16.61 14.62
C ASP A 119 -5.95 15.50 13.56
N ALA A 120 -5.40 15.70 12.36
CA ALA A 120 -5.46 14.70 11.29
C ALA A 120 -4.65 13.44 11.60
N GLU A 121 -3.48 13.57 12.24
CA GLU A 121 -2.68 12.42 12.64
C GLU A 121 -3.37 11.60 13.73
N GLU A 122 -4.03 12.24 14.71
CA GLU A 122 -4.83 11.54 15.72
C GLU A 122 -5.97 10.74 15.09
N LYS A 123 -6.75 11.37 14.20
CA LYS A 123 -7.82 10.68 13.44
C LYS A 123 -7.29 9.50 12.62
N LYS A 124 -6.12 9.66 12.00
CA LYS A 124 -5.48 8.61 11.20
C LYS A 124 -5.07 7.43 12.07
N ILE A 125 -4.59 7.66 13.30
CA ILE A 125 -4.29 6.61 14.27
C ILE A 125 -5.57 5.84 14.61
N GLU A 126 -6.67 6.52 14.93
CA GLU A 126 -7.95 5.87 15.25
C GLU A 126 -8.50 5.05 14.07
N ILE A 127 -8.43 5.60 12.85
CA ILE A 127 -8.82 4.89 11.63
C ILE A 127 -7.96 3.64 11.47
N ASN A 128 -6.64 3.76 11.60
CA ASN A 128 -5.75 2.61 11.47
C ASN A 128 -6.02 1.54 12.53
N GLN A 129 -6.30 1.91 13.78
CA GLN A 129 -6.70 0.95 14.82
C GLN A 129 -7.95 0.14 14.42
N LYS A 130 -8.95 0.77 13.79
CA LYS A 130 -10.13 0.07 13.27
C LYS A 130 -9.78 -0.84 12.08
N ARG A 131 -8.89 -0.40 11.19
CA ARG A 131 -8.41 -1.19 10.05
C ARG A 131 -7.71 -2.46 10.51
N GLU A 132 -6.84 -2.33 11.51
CA GLU A 132 -6.06 -3.42 12.09
C GLU A 132 -6.92 -4.55 12.68
N GLN A 133 -8.20 -4.30 13.01
CA GLN A 133 -9.13 -5.36 13.42
C GLN A 133 -9.32 -6.44 12.35
N TYR A 134 -9.18 -6.09 11.06
CA TYR A 134 -9.28 -7.04 9.94
C TYR A 134 -7.94 -7.63 9.50
N ARG A 135 -6.81 -7.22 10.11
CA ARG A 135 -5.48 -7.77 9.78
C ARG A 135 -5.42 -9.30 9.83
N PRO A 136 -6.03 -10.00 10.81
CA PRO A 136 -5.99 -11.47 10.84
C PRO A 136 -6.52 -12.14 9.56
N VAL A 137 -7.55 -11.55 8.92
CA VAL A 137 -8.07 -12.04 7.63
C VAL A 137 -6.99 -11.94 6.55
N ALA A 138 -6.32 -10.79 6.48
CA ALA A 138 -5.29 -10.51 5.50
C ALA A 138 -4.04 -11.38 5.72
N THR A 139 -3.61 -11.54 6.98
CA THR A 139 -2.50 -12.43 7.35
C THR A 139 -2.82 -13.87 6.94
N ARG A 140 -4.03 -14.36 7.25
CA ARG A 140 -4.46 -15.70 6.85
C ARG A 140 -4.50 -15.88 5.34
N GLY A 141 -5.03 -14.89 4.61
CA GLY A 141 -5.05 -14.89 3.16
C GLY A 141 -3.64 -14.94 2.56
N SER A 142 -2.72 -14.12 3.06
CA SER A 142 -1.33 -14.13 2.61
C SER A 142 -0.68 -15.49 2.81
N VAL A 143 -0.79 -16.07 4.03
CA VAL A 143 -0.30 -17.43 4.31
C VAL A 143 -0.91 -18.45 3.35
N MET A 144 -2.22 -18.40 3.12
CA MET A 144 -2.89 -19.33 2.20
C MET A 144 -2.39 -19.22 0.77
N TYR A 145 -2.18 -18.00 0.25
CA TYR A 145 -1.62 -17.80 -1.08
C TYR A 145 -0.24 -18.43 -1.21
N PHE A 146 0.65 -18.18 -0.25
CA PHE A 146 2.00 -18.74 -0.29
C PHE A 146 2.00 -20.27 -0.11
N CYS A 147 1.11 -20.81 0.73
CA CYS A 147 0.91 -22.26 0.78
C CYS A 147 0.46 -22.82 -0.58
N MET A 148 -0.42 -22.14 -1.31
CA MET A 148 -0.84 -22.56 -2.65
C MET A 148 0.32 -22.48 -3.66
N THR A 149 1.14 -21.43 -3.63
CA THR A 149 2.28 -21.33 -4.54
C THR A 149 3.36 -22.35 -4.22
N ASP A 150 3.58 -22.65 -2.94
CA ASP A 150 4.56 -23.65 -2.50
C ASP A 150 4.15 -25.07 -2.90
N MET A 151 2.86 -25.34 -3.12
CA MET A 151 2.41 -26.62 -3.72
C MET A 151 3.02 -26.88 -5.10
N THR A 152 3.47 -25.84 -5.81
CA THR A 152 4.18 -26.02 -7.09
C THR A 152 5.56 -26.70 -6.93
N LEU A 153 6.13 -26.65 -5.73
CA LEU A 153 7.41 -27.27 -5.40
C LEU A 153 7.27 -28.77 -5.07
N VAL A 154 6.04 -29.28 -4.92
CA VAL A 154 5.80 -30.70 -4.68
C VAL A 154 6.28 -31.50 -5.90
N SER A 155 7.29 -32.34 -5.66
CA SER A 155 7.79 -33.32 -6.62
C SER A 155 6.94 -34.58 -6.57
N ASN A 156 6.66 -35.17 -7.72
CA ASN A 156 6.05 -36.49 -7.78
C ASN A 156 7.00 -37.52 -7.13
N PRO A 157 6.56 -38.29 -6.11
CA PRO A 157 7.44 -39.19 -5.35
C PRO A 157 7.92 -40.41 -6.17
N ILE A 158 7.24 -40.73 -7.28
CA ILE A 158 7.57 -41.86 -8.16
C ILE A 158 8.47 -41.41 -9.31
N THR A 159 8.14 -40.28 -9.95
CA THR A 159 8.87 -39.81 -11.14
C THR A 159 9.98 -38.83 -10.83
N LEU A 160 10.04 -38.29 -9.60
CA LEU A 160 10.92 -37.20 -9.16
C LEU A 160 10.84 -35.94 -10.05
N GLN A 161 9.80 -35.84 -10.89
CA GLN A 161 9.56 -34.69 -11.74
C GLN A 161 8.75 -33.63 -10.99
N PRO A 162 8.99 -32.33 -11.24
CA PRO A 162 8.16 -31.27 -10.71
C PRO A 162 6.73 -31.40 -11.27
N THR A 163 5.75 -31.58 -10.40
CA THR A 163 4.32 -31.48 -10.77
C THR A 163 3.80 -30.05 -10.72
N GLY A 164 4.70 -29.06 -10.60
CA GLY A 164 4.37 -27.67 -10.35
C GLY A 164 3.48 -27.00 -11.41
N TRP A 165 3.41 -27.55 -12.63
CA TRP A 165 2.48 -27.07 -13.66
C TRP A 165 1.01 -27.42 -13.35
N MET A 166 0.74 -28.49 -12.59
CA MET A 166 -0.60 -28.90 -12.18
C MET A 166 -1.14 -28.05 -11.02
N TYR A 167 -0.25 -27.59 -10.15
CA TYR A 167 -0.58 -26.81 -8.94
C TYR A 167 -0.35 -25.31 -9.10
N ASN A 168 -0.13 -24.83 -10.32
CA ASN A 168 0.12 -23.43 -10.57
C ASN A 168 -1.18 -22.63 -10.42
N CYS A 169 -1.24 -21.76 -9.42
CA CYS A 169 -2.35 -20.83 -9.23
C CYS A 169 -1.84 -19.39 -9.36
N SER A 170 -2.50 -18.62 -10.22
CA SER A 170 -2.18 -17.20 -10.37
C SER A 170 -2.67 -16.39 -9.17
N LEU A 171 -1.99 -15.27 -8.88
CA LEU A 171 -2.45 -14.33 -7.85
C LEU A 171 -3.88 -13.83 -8.14
N ILE A 172 -4.23 -13.60 -9.40
CA ILE A 172 -5.57 -13.12 -9.79
C ILE A 172 -6.66 -14.13 -9.37
N GLN A 173 -6.47 -15.42 -9.64
CA GLN A 173 -7.41 -16.45 -9.25
C GLN A 173 -7.56 -16.54 -7.72
N PHE A 174 -6.44 -16.47 -6.98
CA PHE A 174 -6.47 -16.42 -5.53
C PHE A 174 -7.26 -15.20 -5.02
N LEU A 175 -7.00 -14.03 -5.60
CA LEU A 175 -7.70 -12.79 -5.27
C LEU A 175 -9.21 -12.93 -5.51
N GLU A 176 -9.66 -13.55 -6.60
CA GLU A 176 -11.09 -13.82 -6.81
C GLU A 176 -11.68 -14.73 -5.72
N GLN A 177 -10.97 -15.79 -5.34
CA GLN A 177 -11.43 -16.68 -4.25
C GLN A 177 -11.48 -15.95 -2.91
N PHE A 178 -10.54 -15.04 -2.64
CA PHE A 178 -10.54 -14.21 -1.45
C PHE A 178 -11.81 -13.34 -1.38
N ASP A 179 -12.16 -12.64 -2.47
CA ASP A 179 -13.37 -11.79 -2.51
C ASP A 179 -14.65 -12.60 -2.36
N ILE A 180 -14.72 -13.76 -3.02
CA ILE A 180 -15.85 -14.70 -2.87
C ILE A 180 -15.98 -15.10 -1.39
N SER A 181 -14.86 -15.33 -0.71
CA SER A 181 -14.85 -15.75 0.69
C SER A 181 -15.32 -14.65 1.64
N VAL A 182 -14.89 -13.41 1.42
CA VAL A 182 -15.39 -12.26 2.18
C VAL A 182 -16.89 -12.08 1.93
N LYS A 183 -17.34 -12.14 0.67
CA LYS A 183 -18.74 -11.90 0.29
C LYS A 183 -19.71 -12.96 0.80
N ASN A 184 -19.33 -14.23 0.74
CA ASN A 184 -20.22 -15.37 1.01
C ASN A 184 -20.12 -15.91 2.45
N SER A 185 -19.11 -15.50 3.21
CA SER A 185 -19.03 -15.85 4.63
C SER A 185 -20.17 -15.22 5.42
N GLU A 186 -20.51 -15.85 6.54
CA GLU A 186 -21.60 -15.40 7.41
C GLU A 186 -21.33 -13.98 7.93
N LYS A 187 -22.31 -13.09 7.74
CA LYS A 187 -22.27 -11.73 8.28
C LYS A 187 -22.75 -11.73 9.72
N CYS A 188 -21.92 -11.27 10.65
CA CYS A 188 -22.26 -11.20 12.06
C CYS A 188 -21.59 -10.01 12.74
N GLN A 189 -22.05 -9.71 13.95
CA GLN A 189 -21.44 -8.74 14.86
C GLN A 189 -21.07 -9.46 16.17
N PRO A 190 -20.03 -9.04 16.91
CA PRO A 190 -19.11 -7.92 16.63
C PRO A 190 -18.04 -8.26 15.57
N THR A 191 -17.24 -7.27 15.14
CA THR A 191 -16.14 -7.40 14.16
C THR A 191 -15.24 -8.60 14.40
N SER A 192 -14.88 -8.90 15.65
CA SER A 192 -14.06 -10.07 15.98
C SER A 192 -14.68 -11.38 15.49
N LYS A 193 -15.99 -11.59 15.72
CA LYS A 193 -16.68 -12.79 15.22
C LYS A 193 -16.78 -12.78 13.68
N ARG A 194 -16.96 -11.60 13.09
CA ARG A 194 -16.98 -11.45 11.62
C ARG A 194 -15.67 -11.91 11.00
N VAL A 195 -14.54 -11.49 11.58
CA VAL A 195 -13.18 -11.86 11.17
C VAL A 195 -13.01 -13.38 11.21
N ASP A 196 -13.41 -14.04 12.29
CA ASP A 196 -13.33 -15.50 12.42
C ASP A 196 -14.13 -16.21 11.32
N LYS A 197 -15.36 -15.76 11.07
CA LYS A 197 -16.22 -16.33 10.01
C LYS A 197 -15.63 -16.17 8.61
N ILE A 198 -14.96 -15.05 8.32
CA ILE A 198 -14.24 -14.86 7.05
C ILE A 198 -13.07 -15.84 6.97
N ILE A 199 -12.26 -15.94 8.03
CA ILE A 199 -11.09 -16.81 8.09
C ILE A 199 -11.46 -18.29 7.87
N ASP A 200 -12.50 -18.76 8.53
CA ASP A 200 -12.98 -20.14 8.42
C ASP A 200 -13.46 -20.44 7.00
N PHE A 201 -14.31 -19.57 6.44
CA PHE A 201 -14.83 -19.73 5.09
C PHE A 201 -13.70 -19.66 4.05
N LEU A 202 -12.80 -18.68 4.17
CA LEU A 202 -11.65 -18.51 3.30
C LEU A 202 -10.77 -19.76 3.27
N THR A 203 -10.45 -20.29 4.46
CA THR A 203 -9.66 -21.51 4.61
C THR A 203 -10.32 -22.68 3.88
N TYR A 204 -11.61 -22.89 4.11
CA TYR A 204 -12.36 -23.98 3.48
C TYR A 204 -12.50 -23.80 1.95
N GLN A 205 -12.77 -22.57 1.50
CA GLN A 205 -12.95 -22.25 0.09
C GLN A 205 -11.66 -22.48 -0.70
N ILE A 206 -10.53 -22.02 -0.17
CA ILE A 206 -9.21 -22.23 -0.79
C ILE A 206 -8.86 -23.71 -0.80
N TYR A 207 -9.08 -24.41 0.31
CA TYR A 207 -8.89 -25.87 0.37
C TYR A 207 -9.70 -26.59 -0.70
N ARG A 208 -11.01 -26.30 -0.84
CA ARG A 208 -11.83 -26.88 -1.91
C ARG A 208 -11.35 -26.50 -3.30
N TYR A 209 -10.93 -25.26 -3.49
CA TYR A 209 -10.48 -24.76 -4.79
C TYR A 209 -9.23 -25.51 -5.26
N MET A 210 -8.24 -25.68 -4.39
CA MET A 210 -7.02 -26.45 -4.69
C MET A 210 -7.33 -27.93 -4.97
N ASN A 211 -8.24 -28.54 -4.20
CA ASN A 211 -8.65 -29.94 -4.40
C ASN A 211 -9.48 -30.19 -5.67
N ARG A 212 -9.83 -29.16 -6.46
CA ARG A 212 -10.42 -29.38 -7.80
C ARG A 212 -9.38 -29.72 -8.86
N GLY A 213 -8.13 -29.31 -8.65
CA GLY A 213 -7.01 -29.60 -9.54
C GLY A 213 -6.15 -30.79 -9.12
N LEU A 214 -6.39 -31.33 -7.91
CA LEU A 214 -5.88 -32.60 -7.40
C LEU A 214 -6.79 -33.75 -7.86
#